data_AF-A0A368KXU8-F1
#
_entry.id   AF-A0A368KXU8-F1
#
_cell.length_a   1.000
_cell.length_b   1.000
_cell.length_c   1.000
_cell.angle_alpha   90.00
_cell.angle_beta   90.00
_cell.angle_gamma   90.00
#
_symmetry.space_group_name_H-M   'P 1'
#
loop_
_entity.id
_entity.type
_entity.pdbx_description
1 polymer ?
#
loop_
_entity_poly.entity_id
_entity_poly.type
_entity_poly.pdbx_seq_one_letter_code
_entity_poly.pdbx_strand_id
1 'polypeptide(L)'
;MPFGTNSFAENPEPRVPCVLILDVSSSMMGQPIQELNNGLIAYKDELSADSLASKRVEVSVITFGSEVKTVCDFTTADYFIPPTLRAEGLTHMGQAVDQAIDALEARKSEYRANGIAYYRPWMFLVSDGAPNDPNWEAAAARAVEAEKAKAFKMFCVGVEGADLQTLGKFSQSDPVKLDGLRFRDMFLWLSSSQQSVSRSTPGDSVPLEDPTSGPNGWASID
;
A
#
# COMPACT_ATOMS: atom_id res chain seq x y z
N MET A 1 -21.29 3.85 17.42
CA MET A 1 -20.16 4.51 18.13
C MET A 1 -19.32 5.20 17.08
N PRO A 2 -19.11 6.52 17.13
CA PRO A 2 -18.21 7.17 16.19
C PRO A 2 -16.77 6.86 16.63
N PHE A 3 -16.11 5.94 15.96
CA PHE A 3 -14.67 5.71 16.09
C PHE A 3 -13.97 6.77 15.23
N GLY A 4 -13.27 7.72 15.84
CA GLY A 4 -12.47 8.67 15.04
C GLY A 4 -11.83 9.80 15.83
N THR A 5 -12.51 10.35 16.84
CA THR A 5 -12.02 11.58 17.51
C THR A 5 -11.09 11.33 18.69
N ASN A 6 -11.17 10.16 19.35
CA ASN A 6 -10.32 9.88 20.52
C ASN A 6 -8.91 9.39 20.16
N SER A 7 -8.70 8.83 18.96
CA SER A 7 -7.41 8.21 18.59
C SER A 7 -6.26 9.22 18.47
N PHE A 8 -6.51 10.42 17.91
CA PHE A 8 -5.46 11.42 17.73
C PHE A 8 -5.09 12.20 19.00
N ALA A 9 -6.04 12.34 19.93
CA ALA A 9 -5.78 12.96 21.23
C ALA A 9 -4.92 12.05 22.14
N GLU A 10 -5.07 10.74 22.00
CA GLU A 10 -4.33 9.74 22.79
C GLU A 10 -2.92 9.48 22.24
N ASN A 11 -2.69 9.73 20.96
CA ASN A 11 -1.40 9.48 20.31
C ASN A 11 -1.01 10.66 19.38
N PRO A 12 -0.16 11.60 19.86
CA PRO A 12 0.31 12.75 19.09
C PRO A 12 1.47 12.43 18.14
N GLU A 13 1.85 11.15 18.00
CA GLU A 13 2.97 10.75 17.17
C GLU A 13 2.72 11.06 15.67
N PRO A 14 3.76 11.46 14.91
CA PRO A 14 3.62 11.67 13.48
C PRO A 14 3.23 10.38 12.75
N ARG A 15 2.30 10.48 11.78
CA ARG A 15 1.75 9.32 11.07
C ARG A 15 2.52 8.97 9.80
N VAL A 16 2.71 7.67 9.56
CA VAL A 16 3.23 7.09 8.32
C VAL A 16 2.07 6.36 7.63
N PRO A 17 1.20 7.08 6.88
CA PRO A 17 0.09 6.45 6.18
C PRO A 17 0.55 5.60 4.99
N CYS A 18 0.01 4.38 4.91
CA CYS A 18 0.24 3.44 3.84
C CYS A 18 -1.09 2.84 3.36
N VAL A 19 -1.34 2.88 2.06
CA VAL A 19 -2.50 2.24 1.43
C VAL A 19 -2.02 1.04 0.62
N LEU A 20 -2.53 -0.15 0.95
CA LEU A 20 -2.35 -1.36 0.16
C LEU A 20 -3.53 -1.48 -0.80
N ILE A 21 -3.26 -1.45 -2.10
CA ILE A 21 -4.23 -1.58 -3.19
C ILE A 21 -4.01 -2.98 -3.80
N LEU A 22 -4.84 -3.93 -3.38
CA LEU A 22 -4.58 -5.35 -3.56
C LEU A 22 -5.55 -5.98 -4.57
N ASP A 23 -4.98 -6.60 -5.60
CA ASP A 23 -5.73 -7.39 -6.56
C ASP A 23 -6.28 -8.66 -5.90
N VAL A 24 -7.59 -8.86 -6.03
CA VAL A 24 -8.30 -10.06 -5.61
C VAL A 24 -9.11 -10.64 -6.76
N SER A 25 -8.70 -10.39 -8.02
CA SER A 25 -9.34 -10.93 -9.20
C SER A 25 -9.12 -12.44 -9.36
N SER A 26 -9.77 -13.03 -10.37
CA SER A 26 -9.71 -14.46 -10.65
C SER A 26 -8.28 -14.99 -10.92
N SER A 27 -7.34 -14.17 -11.39
CA SER A 27 -5.95 -14.59 -11.61
C SER A 27 -5.20 -14.87 -10.32
N MET A 28 -5.65 -14.30 -9.19
CA MET A 28 -5.06 -14.51 -7.88
C MET A 28 -5.48 -15.84 -7.22
N MET A 29 -6.41 -16.59 -7.84
CA MET A 29 -6.91 -17.85 -7.30
C MET A 29 -5.80 -18.88 -7.04
N GLY A 30 -5.96 -19.66 -5.96
CA GLY A 30 -5.02 -20.72 -5.59
C GLY A 30 -3.92 -20.20 -4.68
N GLN A 31 -2.66 -20.41 -5.08
CA GLN A 31 -1.50 -20.07 -4.26
C GLN A 31 -1.26 -18.56 -4.10
N PRO A 32 -1.45 -17.69 -5.11
CA PRO A 32 -1.16 -16.26 -4.97
C PRO A 32 -1.95 -15.57 -3.86
N ILE A 33 -3.27 -15.78 -3.78
CA ILE A 33 -4.10 -15.19 -2.71
C ILE A 33 -3.76 -15.76 -1.33
N GLN A 34 -3.30 -17.02 -1.24
CA GLN A 34 -2.86 -17.62 0.02
C GLN A 34 -1.56 -16.95 0.51
N GLU A 35 -0.60 -16.77 -0.38
CA GLU A 35 0.67 -16.11 -0.05
C GLU A 35 0.48 -14.61 0.24
N LEU A 36 -0.44 -13.93 -0.46
CA LEU A 36 -0.83 -12.56 -0.14
C LEU A 36 -1.41 -12.45 1.28
N ASN A 37 -2.32 -13.35 1.66
CA ASN A 37 -2.87 -13.42 3.01
C ASN A 37 -1.78 -13.68 4.07
N ASN A 38 -0.88 -14.64 3.82
CA ASN A 38 0.24 -14.93 4.71
C ASN A 38 1.19 -13.72 4.84
N GLY A 39 1.42 -13.01 3.74
CA GLY A 39 2.20 -11.78 3.69
C GLY A 39 1.61 -10.67 4.55
N LEU A 40 0.29 -10.47 4.52
CA LEU A 40 -0.40 -9.48 5.37
C LEU A 40 -0.30 -9.79 6.87
N ILE A 41 -0.29 -11.07 7.23
CA ILE A 41 -0.07 -11.50 8.62
C ILE A 41 1.35 -11.16 9.04
N ALA A 42 2.35 -11.54 8.24
CA ALA A 42 3.76 -11.22 8.52
C ALA A 42 3.99 -9.70 8.60
N TYR A 43 3.36 -8.92 7.71
CA TYR A 43 3.41 -7.46 7.74
C TYR A 43 2.93 -6.89 9.09
N LYS A 44 1.78 -7.35 9.56
CA LYS A 44 1.20 -6.95 10.85
C LYS A 44 2.13 -7.33 12.01
N ASP A 45 2.68 -8.54 12.00
CA ASP A 45 3.55 -9.03 13.06
C ASP A 45 4.85 -8.20 13.16
N GLU A 46 5.50 -7.90 12.03
CA GLU A 46 6.71 -7.07 12.00
C GLU A 46 6.46 -5.64 12.46
N LEU A 47 5.37 -5.02 12.01
CA LEU A 47 5.02 -3.66 12.44
C LEU A 47 4.66 -3.61 13.93
N SER A 48 3.99 -4.65 14.44
CA SER A 48 3.62 -4.75 15.85
C SER A 48 4.82 -5.00 16.77
N ALA A 49 5.86 -5.66 16.27
CA ALA A 49 7.08 -5.92 17.01
C ALA A 49 7.91 -4.64 17.27
N ASP A 50 7.77 -3.60 16.44
CA ASP A 50 8.42 -2.31 16.64
C ASP A 50 7.50 -1.33 17.39
N SER A 51 7.90 -0.97 18.62
CA SER A 51 7.10 -0.11 19.51
C SER A 51 6.78 1.30 18.97
N LEU A 52 7.57 1.80 18.02
CA LEU A 52 7.36 3.10 17.40
C LEU A 52 6.56 2.96 16.11
N ALA A 53 6.92 2.01 15.25
CA ALA A 53 6.18 1.76 14.02
C ALA A 53 4.74 1.32 14.29
N SER A 54 4.50 0.50 15.32
CA SER A 54 3.17 0.10 15.77
C SER A 54 2.24 1.30 16.05
N LYS A 55 2.81 2.41 16.53
CA LYS A 55 2.06 3.65 16.85
C LYS A 55 2.05 4.67 15.73
N ARG A 56 3.03 4.67 14.83
CA ARG A 56 3.19 5.68 13.77
C ARG A 56 2.63 5.22 12.43
N VAL A 57 2.81 3.96 12.06
CA VAL A 57 2.35 3.40 10.79
C VAL A 57 0.83 3.22 10.83
N GLU A 58 0.15 3.84 9.88
CA GLU A 58 -1.27 3.60 9.63
C GLU A 58 -1.43 2.85 8.32
N VAL A 59 -2.21 1.77 8.34
CA VAL A 59 -2.46 0.92 7.18
C VAL A 59 -3.93 1.04 6.80
N SER A 60 -4.19 1.23 5.51
CA SER A 60 -5.49 0.98 4.89
C SER A 60 -5.34 -0.09 3.82
N VAL A 61 -6.36 -0.94 3.67
CA VAL A 61 -6.39 -1.99 2.66
C VAL A 61 -7.63 -1.81 1.80
N ILE A 62 -7.38 -1.57 0.51
CA ILE A 62 -8.38 -1.51 -0.55
C ILE A 62 -8.14 -2.71 -1.46
N THR A 63 -9.16 -3.52 -1.65
CA THR A 63 -9.11 -4.66 -2.56
C THR A 63 -9.89 -4.34 -3.82
N PHE A 64 -9.46 -4.89 -4.96
CA PHE A 64 -10.20 -4.76 -6.20
C PHE A 64 -10.29 -6.10 -6.93
N GLY A 65 -11.51 -6.37 -7.40
CA GLY A 65 -11.86 -7.48 -8.25
C GLY A 65 -12.98 -7.03 -9.19
N SER A 66 -14.12 -7.75 -9.20
CA SER A 66 -15.37 -7.23 -9.76
C SER A 66 -15.94 -6.01 -9.00
N GLU A 67 -15.53 -5.82 -7.76
CA GLU A 67 -15.91 -4.69 -6.91
C GLU A 67 -14.67 -4.13 -6.23
N VAL A 68 -14.62 -2.81 -6.04
CA VAL A 68 -13.60 -2.15 -5.22
C VAL A 68 -14.14 -1.98 -3.80
N LYS A 69 -13.38 -2.43 -2.80
CA LYS A 69 -13.79 -2.43 -1.39
C LYS A 69 -12.66 -1.93 -0.50
N THR A 70 -12.96 -0.99 0.39
CA THR A 70 -12.11 -0.71 1.55
C THR A 70 -12.40 -1.79 2.60
N VAL A 71 -11.54 -2.81 2.67
CA VAL A 71 -11.67 -3.91 3.63
C VAL A 71 -11.01 -3.62 4.97
N CYS A 72 -10.13 -2.62 5.01
CA CYS A 72 -9.59 -2.03 6.22
C CYS A 72 -9.43 -0.51 6.02
N ASP A 73 -10.15 0.27 6.82
CA ASP A 73 -9.90 1.72 6.89
C ASP A 73 -8.57 2.01 7.61
N PHE A 74 -8.07 3.24 7.53
CA PHE A 74 -6.82 3.66 8.16
C PHE A 74 -6.82 3.34 9.66
N THR A 75 -5.91 2.48 10.06
CA THR A 75 -5.72 2.09 11.46
C THR A 75 -4.24 1.91 11.76
N THR A 76 -3.83 2.17 12.99
CA THR A 76 -2.44 1.92 13.40
C THR A 76 -2.15 0.43 13.46
N ALA A 77 -0.89 0.05 13.28
CA ALA A 77 -0.52 -1.36 13.14
C ALA A 77 -0.84 -2.21 14.38
N ASP A 78 -0.89 -1.63 15.58
CA ASP A 78 -1.36 -2.30 16.81
C ASP A 78 -2.86 -2.69 16.78
N TYR A 79 -3.69 -1.94 16.05
CA TYR A 79 -5.10 -2.23 15.83
C TYR A 79 -5.40 -2.86 14.46
N PHE A 80 -4.39 -3.00 13.59
CA PHE A 80 -4.56 -3.62 12.29
C PHE A 80 -4.87 -5.11 12.44
N ILE A 81 -6.03 -5.53 11.93
CA ILE A 81 -6.41 -6.94 11.84
C ILE A 81 -6.39 -7.30 10.35
N PRO A 82 -5.39 -8.08 9.88
CA PRO A 82 -5.31 -8.48 8.48
C PRO A 82 -6.61 -9.14 8.00
N PRO A 83 -7.23 -8.64 6.92
CA PRO A 83 -8.42 -9.28 6.37
C PRO A 83 -8.03 -10.60 5.70
N THR A 84 -8.94 -11.57 5.71
CA THR A 84 -8.80 -12.76 4.86
C THR A 84 -9.38 -12.47 3.48
N LEU A 85 -8.49 -12.34 2.50
CA LEU A 85 -8.81 -12.05 1.12
C LEU A 85 -9.22 -13.31 0.36
N ARG A 86 -10.14 -13.15 -0.60
CA ARG A 86 -10.62 -14.21 -1.49
C ARG A 86 -10.58 -13.71 -2.92
N ALA A 87 -10.01 -14.52 -3.80
CA ALA A 87 -9.91 -14.21 -5.22
C ALA A 87 -11.26 -14.45 -5.92
N GLU A 88 -11.80 -13.43 -6.58
CA GLU A 88 -13.03 -13.48 -7.35
C GLU A 88 -13.09 -12.38 -8.42
N GLY A 89 -13.70 -12.69 -9.55
CA GLY A 89 -14.19 -11.67 -10.48
C GLY A 89 -13.13 -11.07 -11.42
N LEU A 90 -13.45 -9.86 -11.88
CA LEU A 90 -12.68 -9.06 -12.85
C LEU A 90 -11.60 -8.20 -12.18
N THR A 91 -10.99 -7.25 -12.90
CA THR A 91 -9.89 -6.41 -12.39
C THR A 91 -10.21 -4.91 -12.56
N HIS A 92 -11.04 -4.34 -11.67
CA HIS A 92 -11.37 -2.90 -11.67
C HIS A 92 -10.29 -2.03 -11.00
N MET A 93 -9.11 -1.97 -11.62
CA MET A 93 -7.90 -1.36 -11.06
C MET A 93 -7.93 0.16 -11.05
N GLY A 94 -8.40 0.81 -12.12
CA GLY A 94 -8.45 2.28 -12.19
C GLY A 94 -9.33 2.87 -11.08
N GLN A 95 -10.52 2.30 -10.92
CA GLN A 95 -11.42 2.64 -9.82
C GLN A 95 -10.77 2.46 -8.44
N ALA A 96 -9.97 1.40 -8.25
CA ALA A 96 -9.27 1.13 -6.99
C ALA A 96 -8.22 2.19 -6.66
N VAL A 97 -7.46 2.62 -7.68
CA VAL A 97 -6.46 3.68 -7.54
C VAL A 97 -7.13 5.02 -7.23
N ASP A 98 -8.22 5.37 -7.92
CA ASP A 98 -8.97 6.60 -7.61
C ASP A 98 -9.50 6.60 -6.17
N GLN A 99 -10.11 5.49 -5.74
CA GLN A 99 -10.61 5.35 -4.37
C GLN A 99 -9.48 5.45 -3.33
N ALA A 100 -8.30 4.89 -3.63
CA ALA A 100 -7.14 5.00 -2.76
C ALA A 100 -6.64 6.45 -2.64
N ILE A 101 -6.60 7.19 -3.75
CA ILE A 101 -6.20 8.61 -3.76
C ILE A 101 -7.18 9.43 -2.93
N ASP A 102 -8.48 9.25 -3.13
CA ASP A 102 -9.52 9.94 -2.38
C ASP A 102 -9.45 9.64 -0.88
N ALA A 103 -9.33 8.36 -0.51
CA ALA A 103 -9.22 7.93 0.88
C ALA A 103 -7.99 8.54 1.56
N LEU A 104 -6.84 8.56 0.87
CA LEU A 104 -5.62 9.16 1.40
C LEU A 104 -5.74 10.69 1.53
N GLU A 105 -6.37 11.36 0.58
CA GLU A 105 -6.60 12.81 0.64
C GLU A 105 -7.51 13.19 1.81
N ALA A 106 -8.60 12.43 2.03
CA ALA A 106 -9.46 12.58 3.19
C ALA A 106 -8.67 12.40 4.49
N ARG A 107 -7.88 11.32 4.59
CA ARG A 107 -7.07 11.05 5.79
C ARG A 107 -6.02 12.13 6.05
N LYS A 108 -5.35 12.65 5.02
CA LYS A 108 -4.44 13.80 5.15
C LYS A 108 -5.16 15.05 5.63
N SER A 109 -6.41 15.27 5.21
CA SER A 109 -7.23 16.39 5.68
C SER A 109 -7.52 16.27 7.17
N GLU A 110 -7.88 15.06 7.64
CA GLU A 110 -8.09 14.78 9.06
C GLU A 110 -6.83 15.04 9.89
N TYR A 111 -5.65 14.63 9.42
CA TYR A 111 -4.40 14.92 10.13
C TYR A 111 -4.21 16.44 10.30
N ARG A 112 -4.39 17.21 9.24
CA ARG A 112 -4.24 18.68 9.28
C ARG A 112 -5.25 19.33 10.22
N ALA A 113 -6.50 18.89 10.18
CA ALA A 113 -7.56 19.40 11.04
C ALA A 113 -7.27 19.15 12.53
N ASN A 114 -6.55 18.08 12.85
CA ASN A 114 -6.18 17.70 14.22
C ASN A 114 -4.74 18.09 14.61
N GLY A 115 -4.01 18.84 13.76
CA GLY A 115 -2.63 19.24 14.03
C GLY A 115 -1.62 18.08 14.07
N ILE A 116 -1.95 16.95 13.45
CA ILE A 116 -1.10 15.76 13.41
C ILE A 116 -0.14 15.86 12.22
N ALA A 117 1.16 15.79 12.51
CA ALA A 117 2.17 15.70 11.46
C ALA A 117 2.12 14.33 10.78
N TYR A 118 2.49 14.26 9.50
CA TYR A 118 2.58 13.00 8.78
C TYR A 118 3.73 13.01 7.78
N TYR A 119 4.33 11.83 7.56
CA TYR A 119 5.35 11.61 6.54
C TYR A 119 4.69 11.45 5.16
N ARG A 120 5.47 11.61 4.09
CA ARG A 120 4.97 11.40 2.72
C ARG A 120 4.31 10.00 2.63
N PRO A 121 3.01 9.91 2.34
CA PRO A 121 2.30 8.63 2.31
C PRO A 121 2.78 7.69 1.22
N TRP A 122 2.56 6.40 1.41
CA TRP A 122 2.87 5.37 0.41
C TRP A 122 1.61 4.67 -0.09
N MET A 123 1.59 4.36 -1.38
CA MET A 123 0.57 3.51 -2.01
C MET A 123 1.27 2.32 -2.67
N PHE A 124 0.81 1.11 -2.37
CA PHE A 124 1.31 -0.13 -2.94
C PHE A 124 0.22 -0.77 -3.78
N LEU A 125 0.35 -0.66 -5.10
CA LEU A 125 -0.50 -1.35 -6.05
C LEU A 125 0.12 -2.71 -6.37
N VAL A 126 -0.59 -3.79 -6.04
CA VAL A 126 -0.14 -5.17 -6.24
C VAL A 126 -1.12 -5.85 -7.17
N SER A 127 -0.69 -6.23 -8.38
CA SER A 127 -1.57 -6.76 -9.43
C SER A 127 -0.82 -7.53 -10.52
N ASP A 128 -1.55 -8.26 -11.36
CA ASP A 128 -1.05 -8.81 -12.63
C ASP A 128 -1.16 -7.81 -13.81
N GLY A 129 -1.60 -6.57 -13.57
CA GLY A 129 -1.43 -5.48 -14.55
C GLY A 129 -2.44 -5.44 -15.70
N ALA A 130 -3.54 -6.19 -15.65
CA ALA A 130 -4.56 -6.22 -16.72
C ALA A 130 -5.88 -5.52 -16.31
N PRO A 131 -5.95 -4.18 -16.22
CA PRO A 131 -7.18 -3.46 -15.89
C PRO A 131 -8.30 -3.79 -16.88
N ASN A 132 -9.52 -4.00 -16.36
CA ASN A 132 -10.71 -4.24 -17.19
C ASN A 132 -11.72 -3.08 -17.14
N ASP A 133 -11.54 -2.14 -16.22
CA ASP A 133 -12.45 -1.01 -16.05
C ASP A 133 -12.22 0.08 -17.12
N PRO A 134 -13.29 0.71 -17.61
CA PRO A 134 -13.17 1.82 -18.54
C PRO A 134 -12.48 3.02 -17.87
N ASN A 135 -11.65 3.74 -18.62
CA ASN A 135 -10.93 4.96 -18.17
C ASN A 135 -9.84 4.75 -17.11
N TRP A 136 -9.32 3.53 -16.93
CA TRP A 136 -8.20 3.29 -16.02
C TRP A 136 -6.98 4.17 -16.35
N GLU A 137 -6.79 4.60 -17.60
CA GLU A 137 -5.72 5.51 -18.01
C GLU A 137 -5.83 6.89 -17.36
N ALA A 138 -7.06 7.36 -17.09
CA ALA A 138 -7.29 8.62 -16.40
C ALA A 138 -6.87 8.52 -14.93
N ALA A 139 -7.21 7.41 -14.26
CA ALA A 139 -6.76 7.11 -12.90
C ALA A 139 -5.23 6.98 -12.84
N ALA A 140 -4.62 6.34 -13.83
CA ALA A 140 -3.16 6.25 -13.96
C ALA A 140 -2.50 7.62 -14.10
N ALA A 141 -3.03 8.49 -14.98
CA ALA A 141 -2.55 9.85 -15.14
C ALA A 141 -2.68 10.66 -13.84
N ARG A 142 -3.82 10.53 -13.15
CA ARG A 142 -4.06 11.15 -11.83
C ARG A 142 -3.03 10.70 -10.80
N ALA A 143 -2.75 9.40 -10.73
CA ALA A 143 -1.75 8.85 -9.81
C ALA A 143 -0.35 9.42 -10.07
N VAL A 144 0.07 9.47 -11.34
CA VAL A 144 1.36 10.05 -11.75
C VAL A 144 1.45 11.53 -11.43
N GLU A 145 0.39 12.31 -11.68
CA GLU A 145 0.35 13.75 -11.38
C GLU A 145 0.43 14.01 -9.87
N ALA A 146 -0.34 13.26 -9.07
CA ALA A 146 -0.30 13.36 -7.61
C ALA A 146 1.07 12.95 -7.05
N GLU A 147 1.71 11.91 -7.60
CA GLU A 147 3.05 11.51 -7.21
C GLU A 147 4.10 12.59 -7.55
N LYS A 148 3.98 13.25 -8.73
CA LYS A 148 4.85 14.38 -9.15
C LYS A 148 4.71 15.56 -8.21
N ALA A 149 3.49 15.83 -7.76
CA ALA A 149 3.20 16.83 -6.73
C ALA A 149 3.64 16.41 -5.31
N LYS A 150 4.32 15.26 -5.16
CA LYS A 150 4.79 14.70 -3.89
C LYS A 150 3.65 14.37 -2.90
N ALA A 151 2.43 14.16 -3.40
CA ALA A 151 1.25 13.88 -2.56
C ALA A 151 1.32 12.52 -1.86
N PHE A 152 2.00 11.55 -2.50
CA PHE A 152 2.38 10.22 -2.00
C PHE A 152 3.53 9.68 -2.87
N LYS A 153 4.09 8.53 -2.51
CA LYS A 153 4.98 7.70 -3.35
C LYS A 153 4.17 6.47 -3.79
N MET A 154 4.16 6.16 -5.09
CA MET A 154 3.46 4.99 -5.63
C MET A 154 4.47 3.87 -5.90
N PHE A 155 4.14 2.66 -5.49
CA PHE A 155 4.87 1.45 -5.78
C PHE A 155 3.95 0.50 -6.53
N CYS A 156 4.33 0.18 -7.76
CA CYS A 156 3.64 -0.77 -8.61
C CYS A 156 4.37 -2.10 -8.57
N VAL A 157 3.70 -3.15 -8.08
CA VAL A 157 4.24 -4.50 -7.91
C VAL A 157 3.47 -5.48 -8.79
N GLY A 158 4.16 -6.03 -9.78
CA GLY A 158 3.64 -7.07 -10.66
C GLY A 158 3.76 -8.45 -10.03
N VAL A 159 2.68 -9.23 -10.02
CA VAL A 159 2.74 -10.67 -9.70
C VAL A 159 3.19 -11.50 -10.91
N GLU A 160 3.30 -12.82 -10.77
CA GLU A 160 3.73 -13.69 -11.88
C GLU A 160 2.82 -13.54 -13.11
N GLY A 161 3.43 -13.30 -14.27
CA GLY A 161 2.72 -13.06 -15.53
C GLY A 161 2.20 -11.64 -15.73
N ALA A 162 2.55 -10.69 -14.86
CA ALA A 162 2.00 -9.35 -14.91
C ALA A 162 2.34 -8.56 -16.20
N ASP A 163 1.38 -7.79 -16.70
CA ASP A 163 1.62 -6.73 -17.69
C ASP A 163 2.25 -5.51 -16.99
N LEU A 164 3.58 -5.56 -16.84
CA LEU A 164 4.37 -4.48 -16.25
C LEU A 164 4.28 -3.19 -17.08
N GLN A 165 4.08 -3.28 -18.40
CA GLN A 165 3.96 -2.07 -19.22
C GLN A 165 2.70 -1.28 -18.86
N THR A 166 1.59 -1.97 -18.63
CA THR A 166 0.35 -1.33 -18.19
C THR A 166 0.44 -0.88 -16.74
N LEU A 167 0.96 -1.73 -15.85
CA LEU A 167 1.11 -1.39 -14.43
C LEU A 167 2.03 -0.17 -14.19
N GLY A 168 3.09 -0.04 -14.99
CA GLY A 168 4.02 1.08 -14.92
C GLY A 168 3.41 2.44 -15.28
N LYS A 169 2.21 2.48 -15.88
CA LYS A 169 1.52 3.75 -16.18
C LYS A 169 0.98 4.46 -14.94
N PHE A 170 0.86 3.77 -13.81
CA PHE A 170 0.31 4.31 -12.56
C PHE A 170 1.35 5.01 -11.66
N SER A 171 2.63 4.96 -12.00
CA SER A 171 3.73 5.52 -11.19
C SER A 171 4.77 6.23 -12.04
N GLN A 172 5.59 7.08 -11.41
CA GLN A 172 6.77 7.69 -12.04
C GLN A 172 7.97 6.73 -12.09
N SER A 173 8.05 5.81 -11.14
CA SER A 173 9.09 4.80 -11.08
C SER A 173 8.64 3.55 -11.83
N ASP A 174 9.60 2.82 -12.39
CA ASP A 174 9.33 1.55 -13.06
C ASP A 174 8.68 0.57 -12.06
N PRO A 175 7.71 -0.24 -12.52
CA PRO A 175 7.13 -1.27 -11.69
C PRO A 175 8.17 -2.35 -11.41
N VAL A 176 8.03 -2.99 -10.26
CA VAL A 176 8.88 -4.10 -9.85
C VAL A 176 8.10 -5.39 -9.93
N LYS A 177 8.74 -6.48 -10.33
CA LYS A 177 8.10 -7.80 -10.39
C LYS A 177 8.39 -8.56 -9.11
N LEU A 178 7.38 -9.15 -8.50
CA LEU A 178 7.55 -10.05 -7.37
C LEU A 178 8.24 -11.33 -7.83
N ASP A 179 9.37 -11.67 -7.21
CA ASP A 179 10.07 -12.92 -7.49
C ASP A 179 9.25 -14.12 -6.96
N GLY A 180 8.51 -14.77 -7.85
CA GLY A 180 7.57 -15.82 -7.47
C GLY A 180 6.46 -15.27 -6.57
N LEU A 181 6.15 -15.96 -5.47
CA LEU A 181 5.09 -15.56 -4.53
C LEU A 181 5.66 -15.00 -3.21
N ARG A 182 6.75 -14.23 -3.30
CA ARG A 182 7.48 -13.69 -2.14
C ARG A 182 6.80 -12.45 -1.50
N PHE A 183 5.47 -12.47 -1.37
CA PHE A 183 4.71 -11.38 -0.73
C PHE A 183 5.20 -11.12 0.69
N ARG A 184 5.53 -12.17 1.43
CA ARG A 184 6.12 -12.04 2.76
C ARG A 184 7.33 -11.14 2.74
N ASP A 185 8.31 -11.42 1.88
CA ASP A 185 9.56 -10.66 1.82
C ASP A 185 9.33 -9.20 1.38
N MET A 186 8.39 -8.98 0.45
CA MET A 186 7.91 -7.64 0.10
C MET A 186 7.40 -6.88 1.33
N PHE A 187 6.56 -7.52 2.14
CA PHE A 187 6.01 -6.90 3.35
C PHE A 187 7.05 -6.74 4.46
N LEU A 188 8.04 -7.64 4.57
CA LEU A 188 9.19 -7.47 5.47
C LEU A 188 10.02 -6.25 5.07
N TRP A 189 10.28 -6.07 3.78
CA TRP A 189 10.98 -4.89 3.26
C TRP A 189 10.16 -3.61 3.48
N LEU A 190 8.84 -3.65 3.24
CA LEU A 190 7.94 -2.52 3.45
C LEU A 190 7.92 -2.09 4.93
N SER A 191 7.76 -3.06 5.84
CA SER A 191 7.76 -2.79 7.28
C SER A 191 9.12 -2.25 7.76
N SER A 192 10.24 -2.83 7.33
CA SER A 192 11.59 -2.30 7.64
C SER A 192 11.78 -0.85 7.14
N SER A 193 11.32 -0.57 5.93
CA SER A 193 11.38 0.77 5.34
C SER A 193 10.51 1.76 6.13
N GLN A 194 9.30 1.37 6.51
CA GLN A 194 8.41 2.20 7.33
C GLN A 194 8.93 2.39 8.75
N GLN A 195 9.54 1.38 9.37
CA GLN A 195 10.19 1.50 10.66
C GLN A 195 11.32 2.54 10.61
N SER A 196 12.13 2.51 9.55
CA SER A 196 13.20 3.48 9.33
C SER A 196 12.67 4.91 9.16
N VAL A 197 11.60 5.09 8.37
CA VAL A 197 10.90 6.38 8.26
C VAL A 197 10.26 6.80 9.57
N SER A 198 9.68 5.85 10.31
CA SER A 198 9.03 6.14 11.59
C SER A 198 10.03 6.64 12.63
N ARG A 199 11.33 6.35 12.50
CA ARG A 199 12.39 6.85 13.38
C ARG A 199 13.00 8.19 12.94
N SER A 200 12.71 8.67 11.72
CA SER A 200 13.26 9.93 11.20
C SER A 200 12.40 11.14 11.57
N THR A 201 12.76 12.35 11.11
CA THR A 201 11.94 13.55 11.30
C THR A 201 11.03 13.76 10.08
N PRO A 202 9.75 14.14 10.26
CA PRO A 202 8.90 14.52 9.14
C PRO A 202 9.56 15.64 8.30
N GLY A 203 9.78 15.38 7.02
CA GLY A 203 10.49 16.27 6.10
C GLY A 203 11.86 15.76 5.66
N ASP A 204 12.43 14.80 6.38
CA ASP A 204 13.67 14.12 5.97
C ASP A 204 13.43 13.23 4.76
N SER A 205 14.37 13.25 3.81
CA SER A 205 14.41 12.29 2.71
C SER A 205 15.13 11.03 3.18
N VAL A 206 14.38 10.01 3.60
CA VAL A 206 14.94 8.69 3.93
C VAL A 206 15.12 7.91 2.62
N PRO A 207 16.36 7.60 2.19
CA PRO A 207 16.57 6.74 1.03
C PRO A 207 16.02 5.35 1.34
N LEU A 208 15.19 4.83 0.43
CA LEU A 208 14.66 3.47 0.53
C LEU A 208 15.72 2.50 0.05
N GLU A 209 15.81 1.35 0.73
CA GLU A 209 16.58 0.23 0.22
C GLU A 209 15.99 -0.21 -1.12
N ASP A 210 16.85 -0.48 -2.09
CA ASP A 210 16.44 -0.97 -3.40
C ASP A 210 15.83 -2.38 -3.24
N PRO A 211 14.54 -2.59 -3.59
CA PRO A 211 13.87 -3.87 -3.41
C PRO A 211 14.43 -4.98 -4.33
N THR A 212 15.28 -4.62 -5.29
CA THR A 212 15.88 -5.52 -6.29
C THR A 212 17.31 -5.94 -5.96
N SER A 213 17.94 -5.33 -4.96
CA SER A 213 19.32 -5.62 -4.56
C SER A 213 19.46 -5.84 -3.05
N GLY A 214 20.37 -6.74 -2.66
CA GLY A 214 20.65 -7.05 -1.25
C GLY A 214 20.16 -8.43 -0.79
N PRO A 215 20.48 -8.84 0.44
CA PRO A 215 20.23 -10.20 0.95
C PRO A 215 18.73 -10.55 1.10
N ASN A 216 17.86 -9.53 1.11
CA ASN A 216 16.40 -9.66 1.20
C ASN A 216 15.67 -9.15 -0.05
N GLY A 217 16.38 -8.96 -1.18
CA GLY A 217 15.75 -8.56 -2.44
C GLY A 217 14.62 -9.53 -2.79
N TRP A 218 13.43 -8.99 -3.06
CA TRP A 218 12.20 -9.74 -3.33
C TRP A 218 11.64 -9.46 -4.72
N ALA A 219 12.26 -8.51 -5.43
CA ALA A 219 11.85 -8.07 -6.74
C ALA A 219 12.93 -8.24 -7.80
N SER A 220 12.50 -8.46 -9.05
CA SER A 220 13.35 -8.35 -10.24
C SER A 220 12.98 -7.14 -11.09
N ILE A 221 13.96 -6.71 -11.89
CA ILE A 221 13.77 -5.80 -13.02
C ILE A 221 13.81 -6.68 -14.27
N ASP A 222 12.78 -6.61 -15.11
CA ASP A 222 12.74 -7.28 -16.42
C ASP A 222 13.26 -6.34 -17.52
#